data_AF-A0AA96JM27-F1
#
_entry.id   AF-A0AA96JM27-F1
#
_cell.length_a   1.000
_cell.length_b   1.000
_cell.length_c   1.000
_cell.angle_alpha   90.00
_cell.angle_beta   90.00
_cell.angle_gamma   90.00
#
_symmetry.space_group_name_H-M   'P 1'
#
loop_
_entity.id
_entity.type
_entity.pdbx_description
1 polymer ?
#
loop_
_entity_poly.entity_id
_entity_poly.type
_entity_poly.pdbx_seq_one_letter_code
_entity_poly.pdbx_strand_id
1 'polypeptide(L)'
;MNLDFSAEPLFSWYVVLLAVSGIAMVVLGAVSGSLSGGWRAVNVIAGLAFAGYAYYLAFVFEGGEYRLFFQAFILPVVLIANSVKALMARSAPAPQPVPSAVPYNPNAPYQGTAPYQGAVPYNPNAPQGAQPVPPQAAAQPPAPQQPSV
;
A
#
# COMPACT_ATOMS: atom_id res chain seq x y z
N MET A 1 -21.37 -31.29 10.29
CA MET A 1 -20.11 -30.54 10.12
C MET A 1 -19.05 -31.55 9.74
N ASN A 2 -18.36 -31.34 8.62
CA ASN A 2 -17.41 -32.32 8.08
C ASN A 2 -16.00 -32.27 8.70
N LEU A 3 -15.79 -31.36 9.65
CA LEU A 3 -14.50 -31.29 10.34
C LEU A 3 -14.45 -32.37 11.42
N ASP A 4 -13.83 -33.50 11.08
CA ASP A 4 -13.47 -34.56 12.01
C ASP A 4 -11.95 -34.73 12.04
N PHE A 5 -11.33 -34.22 13.10
CA PHE A 5 -9.87 -34.25 13.27
C PHE A 5 -9.35 -35.64 13.70
N SER A 6 -10.24 -36.55 14.11
CA SER A 6 -9.89 -37.90 14.54
C SER A 6 -10.01 -38.90 13.38
N ALA A 7 -11.06 -38.77 12.57
CA ALA A 7 -11.28 -39.62 11.40
C ALA A 7 -10.50 -39.13 10.17
N GLU A 8 -10.55 -37.82 9.89
CA GLU A 8 -9.95 -37.22 8.68
C GLU A 8 -9.10 -35.98 9.01
N PRO A 9 -7.97 -36.15 9.72
CA PRO A 9 -7.13 -35.04 10.16
C PRO A 9 -6.60 -34.19 9.00
N LEU A 10 -6.20 -34.80 7.88
CA LEU A 10 -5.66 -34.09 6.72
C LEU A 10 -6.69 -33.20 6.04
N PHE A 11 -7.91 -33.72 5.84
CA PHE A 11 -9.01 -32.93 5.28
C PHE A 11 -9.37 -31.76 6.20
N SER A 12 -9.49 -32.03 7.49
CA SER A 12 -9.86 -31.02 8.46
C SER A 12 -8.81 -29.90 8.56
N TRP A 13 -7.52 -30.22 8.55
CA TRP A 13 -6.44 -29.22 8.45
C TRP A 13 -6.41 -28.47 7.14
N TYR A 14 -6.67 -29.16 6.02
CA TYR A 14 -6.80 -28.48 4.74
C TYR A 14 -7.89 -27.39 4.80
N VAL A 15 -9.08 -27.71 5.29
CA VAL A 15 -10.20 -26.76 5.39
C VAL A 15 -9.87 -25.60 6.34
N VAL A 16 -9.24 -25.88 7.49
CA VAL A 16 -8.81 -24.84 8.45
C VAL A 16 -7.79 -23.89 7.83
N LEU A 17 -6.77 -24.40 7.13
CA LEU A 17 -5.78 -23.57 6.43
C LEU A 17 -6.46 -22.71 5.37
N LEU A 18 -7.47 -23.25 4.68
CA LEU A 18 -8.23 -22.57 3.65
C LEU A 18 -9.06 -21.41 4.23
N ALA A 19 -9.73 -21.65 5.37
CA ALA A 19 -10.46 -20.62 6.10
C ALA A 19 -9.51 -19.51 6.61
N VAL A 20 -8.42 -19.86 7.28
CA VAL A 20 -7.48 -18.89 7.87
C VAL A 20 -6.83 -18.02 6.79
N SER A 21 -6.37 -18.62 5.68
CA SER A 21 -5.78 -17.89 4.56
C SER A 21 -6.79 -16.99 3.85
N GLY A 22 -8.01 -17.47 3.64
CA GLY A 22 -9.11 -16.69 3.07
C GLY A 22 -9.41 -15.45 3.90
N ILE A 23 -9.60 -15.63 5.21
CA ILE A 23 -9.84 -14.53 6.15
C ILE A 23 -8.67 -13.55 6.16
N ALA A 24 -7.43 -14.03 6.23
CA ALA A 24 -6.24 -13.18 6.22
C ALA A 24 -6.19 -12.30 4.97
N MET A 25 -6.46 -12.85 3.78
CA MET A 25 -6.50 -12.08 2.54
C MET A 25 -7.64 -11.05 2.52
N VAL A 26 -8.84 -11.39 3.01
CA VAL A 26 -9.94 -10.42 3.15
C VAL A 26 -9.54 -9.26 4.06
N VAL A 27 -8.96 -9.56 5.23
CA VAL A 27 -8.50 -8.53 6.18
C VAL A 27 -7.44 -7.64 5.54
N LEU A 28 -6.42 -8.21 4.90
CA LEU A 28 -5.35 -7.45 4.24
C LEU A 28 -5.87 -6.56 3.11
N GLY A 29 -6.83 -7.04 2.32
CA GLY A 29 -7.48 -6.26 1.27
C GLY A 29 -8.42 -5.17 1.79
N ALA A 30 -9.10 -5.42 2.91
CA ALA A 30 -10.03 -4.48 3.52
C ALA A 30 -9.33 -3.26 4.15
N VAL A 31 -8.15 -3.45 4.75
CA VAL A 31 -7.38 -2.34 5.35
C VAL A 31 -6.98 -1.32 4.28
N SER A 32 -7.34 -0.05 4.50
CA SER A 32 -6.98 1.07 3.62
C SER A 32 -5.54 1.53 3.87
N GLY A 33 -4.80 1.83 2.81
CA GLY A 33 -3.44 2.38 2.91
C GLY A 33 -2.31 1.33 2.94
N SER A 34 -2.60 0.05 2.69
CA SER A 34 -1.63 -1.06 2.61
C SER A 34 -1.29 -1.51 1.18
N LEU A 35 -2.25 -1.45 0.26
CA LEU A 35 -2.17 -1.96 -1.10
C LEU A 35 -2.81 -0.97 -2.09
N SER A 36 -2.42 -1.01 -3.38
CA SER A 36 -3.14 -0.24 -4.41
C SER A 36 -4.57 -0.77 -4.56
N GLY A 37 -5.50 0.05 -5.05
CA GLY A 37 -6.92 -0.33 -5.15
C GLY A 37 -7.15 -1.66 -5.88
N GLY A 38 -6.43 -1.90 -6.97
CA GLY A 38 -6.49 -3.17 -7.71
C GLY A 38 -5.99 -4.37 -6.89
N TRP A 39 -4.85 -4.24 -6.21
CA TRP A 39 -4.31 -5.32 -5.37
C TRP A 39 -5.18 -5.62 -4.15
N ARG A 40 -5.89 -4.62 -3.62
CA ARG A 40 -6.89 -4.82 -2.57
C ARG A 40 -8.05 -5.65 -3.09
N ALA A 41 -8.59 -5.30 -4.26
CA ALA A 41 -9.68 -6.05 -4.88
C ALA A 41 -9.28 -7.51 -5.13
N VAL A 42 -8.07 -7.76 -5.64
CA VAL A 42 -7.54 -9.12 -5.83
C VAL A 42 -7.48 -9.89 -4.51
N ASN A 43 -6.95 -9.29 -3.44
CA ASN A 43 -6.90 -9.92 -2.12
C ASN A 43 -8.29 -10.23 -1.56
N VAL A 44 -9.26 -9.31 -1.69
CA VAL A 44 -10.62 -9.54 -1.21
C VAL A 44 -11.31 -10.65 -2.00
N ILE A 45 -11.24 -10.62 -3.34
CA ILE A 45 -11.87 -11.63 -4.19
C ILE A 45 -11.26 -13.01 -3.95
N ALA A 46 -9.92 -13.10 -3.93
CA ALA A 46 -9.24 -14.35 -3.62
C ALA A 46 -9.55 -14.82 -2.19
N GLY A 47 -9.58 -13.91 -1.22
CA GLY A 47 -9.96 -14.18 0.17
C GLY A 47 -11.35 -14.77 0.29
N LEU A 48 -12.33 -14.19 -0.38
CA LEU A 48 -13.72 -14.68 -0.40
C LEU A 48 -13.83 -16.03 -1.11
N ALA A 49 -13.11 -16.26 -2.20
CA ALA A 49 -13.09 -17.55 -2.88
C ALA A 49 -12.54 -18.65 -1.95
N PHE A 50 -11.45 -18.38 -1.23
CA PHE A 50 -10.89 -19.31 -0.25
C PHE A 50 -11.85 -19.51 0.93
N ALA A 51 -12.27 -18.44 1.61
CA ALA A 51 -13.17 -18.56 2.76
C ALA A 51 -14.50 -19.25 2.39
N GLY A 52 -15.06 -18.93 1.23
CA GLY A 52 -16.29 -19.55 0.71
C GLY A 52 -16.10 -21.03 0.39
N TYR A 53 -14.96 -21.40 -0.20
CA TYR A 53 -14.67 -22.82 -0.45
C TYR A 53 -14.43 -23.61 0.85
N ALA A 54 -13.78 -23.00 1.85
CA ALA A 54 -13.63 -23.60 3.17
C ALA A 54 -15.00 -23.84 3.83
N TYR A 55 -15.88 -22.84 3.76
CA TYR A 55 -17.25 -22.95 4.26
C TYR A 55 -18.03 -24.07 3.54
N TYR A 56 -17.95 -24.13 2.21
CA TYR A 56 -18.58 -25.18 1.42
C TYR A 56 -18.13 -26.57 1.88
N LEU A 57 -16.82 -26.80 2.00
CA LEU A 57 -16.27 -28.09 2.45
C LEU A 57 -16.64 -28.44 3.89
N ALA A 58 -16.70 -27.46 4.79
CA ALA A 58 -16.98 -27.70 6.22
C ALA A 58 -18.47 -27.98 6.52
N PHE A 59 -19.39 -27.33 5.80
CA PHE A 59 -20.80 -27.29 6.17
C PHE A 59 -21.77 -27.80 5.11
N VAL A 60 -21.44 -27.70 3.83
CA VAL A 60 -22.37 -27.99 2.71
C VAL A 60 -22.03 -29.30 2.01
N PHE A 61 -20.75 -29.65 1.95
CA PHE A 61 -20.32 -30.92 1.39
C PHE A 61 -20.91 -32.07 2.23
N GLU A 62 -21.36 -33.16 1.63
CA GLU A 62 -22.01 -34.29 2.34
C GLU A 62 -21.21 -35.59 2.23
N GLY A 63 -20.03 -35.54 1.60
CA GLY A 63 -19.15 -36.68 1.36
C GLY A 63 -18.94 -36.99 -0.12
N GLY A 64 -17.96 -37.86 -0.42
CA GLY A 64 -17.54 -38.23 -1.77
C GLY A 64 -16.02 -38.09 -1.97
N GLU A 65 -15.55 -38.24 -3.22
CA GLU A 65 -14.15 -37.96 -3.53
C GLU A 65 -13.88 -36.44 -3.49
N TYR A 66 -12.97 -36.03 -2.63
CA TYR A 66 -12.46 -34.66 -2.60
C TYR A 66 -11.05 -34.61 -3.20
N ARG A 67 -10.78 -33.53 -3.95
CA ARG A 67 -9.43 -33.25 -4.46
C ARG A 67 -8.81 -32.13 -3.66
N LEU A 68 -7.75 -32.47 -2.92
CA LEU A 68 -6.96 -31.50 -2.17
C LEU A 68 -5.99 -30.79 -3.12
N PHE A 69 -6.33 -29.58 -3.52
CA PHE A 69 -5.43 -28.74 -4.32
C PHE A 69 -4.48 -27.98 -3.42
N PHE A 70 -3.52 -28.67 -2.79
CA PHE A 70 -2.51 -27.98 -1.97
C PHE A 70 -1.73 -26.93 -2.76
N GLN A 71 -1.54 -27.15 -4.06
CA GLN A 71 -0.98 -26.16 -4.99
C GLN A 71 -1.77 -24.83 -5.03
N ALA A 72 -3.07 -24.85 -4.76
CA ALA A 72 -3.88 -23.63 -4.70
C ALA A 72 -3.38 -22.70 -3.59
N PHE A 73 -2.77 -23.22 -2.51
CA PHE A 73 -2.21 -22.42 -1.43
C PHE A 73 -0.95 -21.63 -1.79
N ILE A 74 -0.33 -21.89 -2.94
CA ILE A 74 0.78 -21.05 -3.42
C ILE A 74 0.29 -19.62 -3.65
N LEU A 75 -0.91 -19.47 -4.24
CA LEU A 75 -1.52 -18.18 -4.51
C LEU A 75 -1.72 -17.33 -3.24
N PRO A 76 -2.45 -17.77 -2.19
CA PRO A 76 -2.65 -16.99 -0.99
C PRO A 76 -1.33 -16.72 -0.26
N VAL A 77 -0.40 -17.67 -0.21
CA VAL A 77 0.90 -17.46 0.45
C VAL A 77 1.69 -16.34 -0.24
N VAL A 78 1.78 -16.36 -1.57
CA VAL A 78 2.47 -15.31 -2.34
C VAL A 78 1.77 -13.97 -2.20
N LEU A 79 0.44 -13.93 -2.29
CA LEU A 79 -0.33 -12.69 -2.15
C LEU A 79 -0.18 -12.08 -0.76
N ILE A 80 -0.27 -12.90 0.30
CA ILE A 80 -0.07 -12.45 1.68
C ILE A 80 1.35 -11.94 1.87
N ALA A 81 2.37 -12.69 1.44
CA ALA A 81 3.77 -12.29 1.59
C ALA A 81 4.06 -10.95 0.87
N ASN A 82 3.56 -10.77 -0.35
CA ASN A 82 3.69 -9.53 -1.10
C ASN A 82 2.97 -8.37 -0.39
N SER A 83 1.81 -8.63 0.19
CA SER A 83 1.03 -7.63 0.93
C SER A 83 1.74 -7.19 2.21
N VAL A 84 2.32 -8.14 2.96
CA VAL A 84 3.12 -7.85 4.16
C VAL A 84 4.39 -7.07 3.79
N LYS A 85 5.10 -7.47 2.72
CA LYS A 85 6.28 -6.75 2.23
C LYS A 85 5.95 -5.31 1.84
N ALA A 86 4.83 -5.10 1.14
CA ALA A 86 4.35 -3.77 0.79
C ALA A 86 4.03 -2.92 2.03
N LEU A 87 3.50 -3.55 3.08
CA LEU A 87 3.25 -2.90 4.37
C LEU A 87 4.56 -2.45 5.04
N MET A 88 5.55 -3.34 5.12
CA MET A 88 6.84 -3.07 5.75
C MET A 88 7.66 -2.02 5.01
N ALA A 89 7.64 -2.03 3.67
CA ALA A 89 8.35 -1.05 2.85
C ALA A 89 7.88 0.40 3.07
N ARG A 90 6.65 0.59 3.57
CA ARG A 90 6.10 1.91 3.90
C ARG A 90 6.52 2.42 5.27
N SER A 91 6.84 1.52 6.19
CA SER A 91 7.37 1.86 7.52
C SER A 91 8.85 2.26 7.47
N ALA A 92 9.55 1.91 6.40
CA ALA A 92 10.89 2.41 6.14
C ALA A 92 10.82 3.88 5.70
N PRO A 93 11.64 4.79 6.27
CA PRO A 93 11.78 6.14 5.73
C PRO A 93 12.08 6.03 4.24
N ALA A 94 11.22 6.62 3.41
CA ALA A 94 11.48 6.67 1.98
C ALA A 94 12.87 7.29 1.76
N PRO A 95 13.76 6.66 0.98
CA PRO A 95 14.97 7.34 0.53
C PRO A 95 14.53 8.67 -0.08
N GLN A 96 14.98 9.78 0.49
CA GLN A 96 14.70 11.09 -0.09
C GLN A 96 15.13 11.04 -1.56
N PRO A 97 14.27 11.47 -2.51
CA PRO A 97 14.70 11.61 -3.89
C PRO A 97 15.93 12.51 -3.88
N VAL A 98 17.10 11.92 -4.13
CA VAL A 98 18.31 12.70 -4.40
C VAL A 98 17.95 13.59 -5.60
N PRO A 99 18.05 14.92 -5.50
CA PRO A 99 17.78 15.79 -6.63
C PRO A 99 18.62 15.31 -7.80
N SER A 100 17.96 14.82 -8.85
CA SER A 100 18.64 14.44 -10.09
C SER A 100 19.41 15.67 -10.57
N ALA A 101 20.74 15.55 -10.64
CA ALA A 101 21.60 16.60 -11.13
C ALA A 101 21.07 17.10 -12.48
N VAL A 102 20.63 18.37 -12.50
CA VAL A 102 20.13 19.02 -13.71
C VAL A 102 21.26 19.02 -14.73
N PRO A 103 21.04 18.52 -15.96
CA PRO A 103 22.05 18.59 -17.01
C PRO A 103 22.49 20.04 -17.22
N TYR A 104 23.80 20.29 -17.13
CA TYR A 104 24.36 21.62 -17.33
C TYR A 104 24.06 22.09 -18.76
N ASN A 105 23.18 23.09 -18.88
CA ASN A 105 22.87 23.74 -20.14
C ASN A 105 23.65 25.06 -20.23
N PRO A 106 24.71 25.15 -21.06
CA PRO A 106 25.55 26.35 -21.16
C PRO A 106 24.85 27.58 -21.78
N ASN A 107 23.64 27.42 -22.32
CA ASN A 107 22.87 28.51 -22.96
C ASN A 107 21.63 28.94 -22.16
N ALA A 108 21.49 28.53 -20.90
CA ALA A 108 20.36 28.95 -20.06
C ALA A 108 20.51 30.43 -19.65
N PRO A 109 19.49 31.29 -19.82
CA PRO A 109 19.50 32.64 -19.28
C PRO A 109 19.71 32.60 -17.77
N TYR A 110 20.64 33.42 -17.26
CA TYR A 110 20.84 33.60 -15.82
C TYR A 110 19.55 34.15 -15.18
N GLN A 111 18.71 33.27 -14.64
CA GLN A 111 17.78 33.65 -13.59
C GLN A 111 18.56 33.70 -12.29
N GLY A 112 18.63 34.90 -11.70
CA GLY A 112 19.31 35.15 -10.43
C GLY A 112 18.92 34.11 -9.38
N THR A 113 19.94 33.58 -8.70
CA THR A 113 19.79 32.66 -7.58
C THR A 113 18.82 33.22 -6.56
N ALA A 114 17.70 32.53 -6.36
CA ALA A 114 16.83 32.76 -5.22
C ALA A 114 17.66 32.66 -3.92
N PRO A 115 17.46 33.57 -2.95
CA PRO A 115 18.24 33.55 -1.73
C PRO A 115 18.00 32.23 -0.99
N TYR A 116 19.10 31.57 -0.64
CA TYR A 116 19.09 30.45 0.28
C TYR A 116 18.38 30.89 1.58
N GLN A 117 17.17 30.38 1.80
CA GLN A 117 16.52 30.50 3.10
C GLN A 117 17.34 29.65 4.08
N GLY A 118 17.89 30.34 5.09
CA GLY A 118 18.79 29.77 6.08
C GLY A 118 18.19 28.55 6.78
N ALA A 119 19.09 27.65 7.17
CA ALA A 119 18.78 26.47 7.97
C ALA A 119 17.93 26.86 9.19
N VAL A 120 16.71 26.36 9.23
CA VAL A 120 15.86 26.38 10.43
C VAL A 120 16.51 25.50 11.50
N PRO A 121 16.75 26.01 12.72
CA PRO A 121 17.26 25.20 13.83
C PRO A 121 16.32 24.02 14.10
N TYR A 122 16.88 22.82 14.18
CA TYR A 122 16.14 21.61 14.52
C TYR A 122 15.54 21.76 15.94
N ASN A 123 14.22 21.86 16.02
CA ASN A 123 13.47 21.89 17.27
C ASN A 123 12.87 20.50 17.55
N PRO A 124 13.41 19.74 18.52
CA PRO A 124 12.99 18.37 18.81
C PRO A 124 11.58 18.25 19.44
N ASN A 125 10.93 19.36 19.81
CA ASN A 125 9.63 19.34 20.50
C ASN A 125 8.47 19.93 19.68
N ALA A 126 8.61 20.16 18.38
CA ALA A 126 7.52 20.71 17.57
C ALA A 126 6.42 19.65 17.29
N PRO A 127 5.13 19.95 17.51
CA PRO A 127 4.03 19.05 17.14
C PRO A 127 4.07 18.75 15.65
N GLN A 128 4.21 17.46 15.31
CA GLN A 128 4.35 16.96 13.94
C GLN A 128 3.00 17.10 13.19
N GLY A 129 2.75 18.27 12.62
CA GLY A 129 1.55 18.54 11.83
C GLY A 129 1.54 19.85 11.05
N ALA A 130 2.54 20.72 11.20
CA ALA A 130 2.63 21.95 10.42
C ALA A 130 3.08 21.65 8.99
N GLN A 131 2.12 21.52 8.07
CA GLN A 131 2.39 21.51 6.64
C GLN A 131 3.08 22.82 6.22
N PRO A 132 4.04 22.79 5.27
CA PRO A 132 4.51 24.02 4.64
C PRO A 132 3.35 24.67 3.88
N VAL A 133 2.99 25.89 4.29
CA VAL A 133 2.01 26.71 3.58
C VAL A 133 2.59 27.06 2.21
N PRO A 134 1.91 26.77 1.08
CA PRO A 134 2.42 27.16 -0.23
C PRO A 134 2.54 28.69 -0.30
N PRO A 135 3.62 29.23 -0.89
CA PRO A 135 3.84 30.66 -0.97
C PRO A 135 2.70 31.31 -1.78
N GLN A 136 1.91 32.15 -1.12
CA GLN A 136 0.96 33.02 -1.77
C GLN A 136 1.73 33.98 -2.67
N ALA A 137 1.38 33.97 -3.97
CA ALA A 137 1.94 34.89 -4.94
C ALA A 137 1.67 36.34 -4.49
N ALA A 138 2.73 37.04 -4.08
CA ALA A 138 2.66 38.45 -3.76
C ALA A 138 2.25 39.23 -5.02
N ALA A 139 1.20 40.04 -4.90
CA ALA A 139 0.68 40.88 -5.95
C ALA A 139 1.78 41.80 -6.53
N GLN A 140 1.95 41.78 -7.85
CA GLN A 140 2.85 42.71 -8.56
C GLN A 140 2.37 44.17 -8.35
N PRO A 141 3.25 45.09 -7.93
CA PRO A 141 2.92 46.52 -7.88
C PRO A 141 2.77 47.09 -9.31
N PRO A 142 1.84 48.04 -9.54
CA PRO A 142 1.60 48.61 -10.86
C PRO A 142 2.80 49.46 -11.32
N ALA A 143 3.13 49.35 -12.61
CA ALA A 143 4.24 50.04 -13.24
C ALA A 143 4.05 51.57 -13.23
N PRO A 144 5.12 52.38 -13.06
CA PRO A 144 5.04 53.83 -13.14
C PRO A 144 4.68 54.28 -14.56
N GLN A 145 3.60 55.05 -14.69
CA GLN A 145 3.25 55.73 -15.94
C GLN A 145 4.26 56.84 -16.20
N GLN A 146 5.00 56.76 -17.32
CA GLN A 146 5.89 57.82 -17.77
C GLN A 146 5.08 59.02 -18.29
N PRO A 147 5.41 60.27 -17.91
CA PRO A 147 4.78 61.46 -18.47
C PRO A 147 5.31 61.73 -19.88
N SER A 148 4.39 61.99 -20.80
CA SER A 148 4.66 62.45 -22.16
C SER A 148 5.11 63.91 -22.17
N VAL A 149 6.29 64.16 -22.76
CA VAL A 149 6.71 65.46 -23.33
C VAL A 149 7.54 65.21 -24.57
#